data_AF-A0A8T7IFR8-F1
#
_entry.id   AF-A0A8T7IFR8-F1
#
_cell.length_a   1.000
_cell.length_b   1.000
_cell.length_c   1.000
_cell.angle_alpha   90.00
_cell.angle_beta   90.00
_cell.angle_gamma   90.00
#
_symmetry.space_group_name_H-M   'P 1'
#
loop_
_entity.id
_entity.type
_entity.pdbx_description
1 polymer ?
#
loop_
_entity_poly.entity_id
_entity_poly.type
_entity_poly.pdbx_seq_one_letter_code
_entity_poly.pdbx_strand_id
1 'polypeptide(L)'
;MVDMTASTSTPPEDDDSNSEIVDGPYSFVREKGKPKTETGLFSLPQSGISGIVKLYNGRDQNGNVIGYEATSLELYLNGVLIEDGDRLDKNVNLLEIPVSYLEDNNWSIRLAGKPGSAVTLVMTALDLTPPDTTAPEITAQVISGEQQIEVTQDSNSGEYGWFNSTVNINFTCEDSESQVESCPAPMSFSGETSENLVSVQATDTYGNTSELIFQILIDIVKPEISATISGQLSSNGWYLEPVKAVFQCTDTISGIRHCDSEVTLGTAGQNQEVFGLAIDNAGNKKGFSQRVNIDLQEPVFTIISPAYGDSLVDNKTTVVFEFSDDNPLPTENIYFWVNGRVYNDVPCTAISEDRMSCELTQGLNSSENHFSVRGNDIAGREGRSRGILLWGDDRDGDGVKDVDDAFPNDPTEWSDLDGDGIGDNADTDRDGDGVLNENDAFPNDPNESSDLDGDGIGDNADTDRDGDGVLNENDAFPNDPNESSDLDGDGIGDNADTDRDGDGVLNENDAFPKDPNESSDLDGDGIGDNADTDR
;
A
#
# COMPACT_ATOMS: atom_id res chain seq x y z
N MET A 1 -60.30 -14.48 -27.62
CA MET A 1 -61.71 -14.84 -27.33
C MET A 1 -62.15 -14.00 -26.15
N VAL A 2 -63.44 -13.61 -26.14
CA VAL A 2 -64.12 -12.65 -25.24
C VAL A 2 -63.89 -11.20 -25.70
N ASP A 3 -64.58 -10.73 -26.74
CA ASP A 3 -66.01 -10.36 -26.86
C ASP A 3 -66.32 -9.05 -26.12
N MET A 4 -66.33 -7.96 -26.90
CA MET A 4 -66.61 -6.59 -26.49
C MET A 4 -68.12 -6.36 -26.56
N THR A 5 -68.76 -6.11 -25.42
CA THR A 5 -70.13 -5.59 -25.40
C THR A 5 -70.12 -4.11 -25.79
N ALA A 6 -70.62 -3.81 -26.98
CA ALA A 6 -70.93 -2.46 -27.42
C ALA A 6 -72.13 -1.92 -26.62
N SER A 7 -71.86 -0.94 -25.75
CA SER A 7 -72.88 -0.07 -25.17
C SER A 7 -73.34 0.93 -26.25
N THR A 8 -74.63 0.92 -26.53
CA THR A 8 -75.30 1.83 -27.47
C THR A 8 -75.30 3.26 -26.91
N SER A 9 -74.69 4.19 -27.65
CA SER A 9 -74.82 5.62 -27.44
C SER A 9 -76.28 6.06 -27.66
N THR A 10 -76.95 6.48 -26.59
CA THR A 10 -78.06 7.42 -26.70
C THR A 10 -77.50 8.79 -27.11
N PRO A 11 -78.15 9.54 -28.02
CA PRO A 11 -77.76 10.93 -28.28
C PRO A 11 -77.95 11.73 -26.98
N PRO A 12 -77.18 12.80 -26.75
CA PRO A 12 -77.39 13.65 -25.59
C PRO A 12 -78.79 14.24 -25.68
N GLU A 13 -79.58 14.06 -24.61
CA GLU A 13 -80.72 14.91 -24.33
C GLU A 13 -80.16 16.33 -24.17
N ASP A 14 -80.58 17.25 -25.05
CA ASP A 14 -80.43 18.69 -24.83
C ASP A 14 -81.18 19.01 -23.53
N ASP A 15 -80.44 18.99 -22.42
CA ASP A 15 -80.89 19.49 -21.13
C ASP A 15 -80.97 21.02 -21.24
N ASP A 16 -82.15 21.51 -21.61
CA ASP A 16 -82.52 22.93 -21.75
C ASP A 16 -82.55 23.65 -20.37
N SER A 17 -81.78 23.16 -19.39
CA SER A 17 -81.73 23.59 -18.00
C SER A 17 -80.79 24.77 -17.74
N ASN A 18 -80.03 25.22 -18.74
CA ASN A 18 -79.00 26.26 -18.58
C ASN A 18 -79.33 27.60 -19.28
N SER A 19 -80.60 27.86 -19.60
CA SER A 19 -81.01 29.16 -20.15
C SER A 19 -81.17 30.21 -19.04
N GLU A 20 -80.32 31.23 -19.03
CA GLU A 20 -80.37 32.35 -18.08
C GLU A 20 -81.20 33.51 -18.65
N ILE A 21 -82.00 34.19 -17.81
CA ILE A 21 -82.71 35.41 -18.23
C ILE A 21 -81.69 36.53 -18.37
N VAL A 22 -81.49 37.02 -19.59
CA VAL A 22 -80.55 38.10 -19.90
C VAL A 22 -81.21 39.47 -19.93
N ASP A 23 -82.53 39.53 -20.16
CA ASP A 23 -83.30 40.77 -20.06
C ASP A 23 -84.81 40.52 -19.86
N GLY A 24 -85.51 41.44 -19.19
CA GLY A 24 -86.89 41.25 -18.69
C GLY A 24 -86.97 40.52 -17.33
N PRO A 25 -88.18 40.09 -16.89
CA PRO A 25 -89.48 40.20 -17.55
C PRO A 25 -90.03 41.63 -17.62
N TYR A 26 -90.63 41.98 -18.75
CA TYR A 26 -91.36 43.24 -18.94
C TYR A 26 -92.80 42.99 -19.33
N SER A 27 -93.75 43.43 -18.49
CA SER A 27 -95.19 43.27 -18.74
C SER A 27 -95.79 44.57 -19.29
N PHE A 28 -96.43 44.48 -20.45
CA PHE A 28 -97.06 45.60 -21.14
C PHE A 28 -98.57 45.41 -21.21
N VAL A 29 -99.35 46.43 -20.85
CA VAL A 29 -100.81 46.42 -20.98
C VAL A 29 -101.24 47.61 -21.84
N ARG A 30 -102.06 47.35 -22.86
CA ARG A 30 -102.53 48.37 -23.82
C ARG A 30 -103.53 49.31 -23.14
N GLU A 31 -103.15 50.57 -22.94
CA GLU A 31 -104.06 51.61 -22.46
C GLU A 31 -105.01 52.14 -23.56
N LYS A 32 -106.02 52.92 -23.16
CA LYS A 32 -106.91 53.62 -24.12
C LYS A 32 -106.12 54.70 -24.86
N GLY A 33 -106.04 54.59 -26.19
CA GLY A 33 -105.37 55.58 -27.05
C GLY A 33 -104.65 54.97 -28.24
N LYS A 34 -103.80 55.77 -28.89
CA LYS A 34 -102.88 55.27 -29.93
C LYS A 34 -101.87 54.31 -29.28
N PRO A 35 -101.47 53.22 -29.96
CA PRO A 35 -100.42 52.32 -29.45
C PRO A 35 -99.14 53.11 -29.13
N LYS A 36 -98.53 52.84 -27.97
CA LYS A 36 -97.20 53.35 -27.61
C LYS A 36 -96.16 52.27 -27.91
N THR A 37 -94.96 52.70 -28.29
CA THR A 37 -93.79 51.82 -28.44
C THR A 37 -92.95 51.95 -27.18
N GLU A 38 -92.58 50.83 -26.58
CA GLU A 38 -91.61 50.74 -25.49
C GLU A 38 -90.30 50.18 -26.05
N THR A 39 -89.18 50.54 -25.43
CA THR A 39 -87.83 50.17 -25.88
C THR A 39 -86.95 49.79 -24.70
N GLY A 40 -86.00 48.90 -24.89
CA GLY A 40 -84.98 48.56 -23.89
C GLY A 40 -83.63 48.23 -24.52
N LEU A 41 -82.62 48.10 -23.67
CA LEU A 41 -81.23 47.80 -24.00
C LEU A 41 -80.68 46.79 -23.01
N PHE A 42 -79.85 45.86 -23.48
CA PHE A 42 -79.05 44.96 -22.64
C PHE A 42 -77.78 44.54 -23.38
N SER A 43 -76.74 44.16 -22.63
CA SER A 43 -75.45 43.74 -23.20
C SER A 43 -75.07 42.34 -22.72
N LEU A 44 -74.32 41.62 -23.54
CA LEU A 44 -73.83 40.26 -23.32
C LEU A 44 -72.30 40.21 -23.45
N PRO A 45 -71.62 39.20 -22.88
CA PRO A 45 -70.15 39.12 -22.88
C PRO A 45 -69.52 38.90 -24.26
N GLN A 46 -70.28 38.42 -25.25
CA GLN A 46 -69.84 38.28 -26.64
C GLN A 46 -71.03 38.35 -27.61
N SER A 47 -70.74 38.63 -28.89
CA SER A 47 -71.74 38.58 -29.97
C SER A 47 -71.94 37.14 -30.47
N GLY A 48 -73.12 36.85 -31.01
CA GLY A 48 -73.43 35.54 -31.59
C GLY A 48 -74.01 34.53 -30.60
N ILE A 49 -74.24 34.93 -29.34
CA ILE A 49 -74.85 34.08 -28.32
C ILE A 49 -76.27 33.69 -28.75
N SER A 50 -76.56 32.40 -28.73
CA SER A 50 -77.90 31.87 -29.05
C SER A 50 -78.83 32.07 -27.87
N GLY A 51 -80.07 32.47 -28.15
CA GLY A 51 -81.07 32.70 -27.11
C GLY A 51 -82.51 32.57 -27.59
N ILE A 52 -83.44 32.76 -26.66
CA ILE A 52 -84.88 32.65 -26.90
C ILE A 52 -85.56 33.92 -26.36
N VAL A 53 -86.34 34.56 -27.23
CA VAL A 53 -87.30 35.59 -26.80
C VAL A 53 -88.65 34.92 -26.53
N LYS A 54 -89.16 35.08 -25.31
CA LYS A 54 -90.42 34.53 -24.81
C LYS A 54 -91.45 35.64 -24.66
N LEU A 55 -92.61 35.46 -25.31
CA LEU A 55 -93.76 36.35 -25.23
C LEU A 55 -94.93 35.62 -24.57
N TYR A 56 -95.23 35.96 -23.32
CA TYR A 56 -96.39 35.46 -22.59
C TYR A 56 -97.61 36.32 -22.92
N ASN A 57 -98.61 35.74 -23.57
CA ASN A 57 -99.76 36.47 -24.09
C ASN A 57 -100.89 36.54 -23.06
N GLY A 58 -101.30 37.75 -22.66
CA GLY A 58 -102.31 37.98 -21.62
C GLY A 58 -101.87 37.60 -20.20
N ARG A 59 -100.64 37.10 -20.02
CA ARG A 59 -100.12 36.52 -18.78
C ARG A 59 -98.74 37.04 -18.43
N ASP A 60 -98.38 36.98 -17.15
CA ASP A 60 -97.00 37.14 -16.69
C ASP A 60 -96.18 35.85 -16.87
N GLN A 61 -94.87 35.91 -16.62
CA GLN A 61 -93.96 34.76 -16.73
C GLN A 61 -94.30 33.58 -15.80
N ASN A 62 -95.10 33.82 -14.76
CA ASN A 62 -95.55 32.80 -13.80
C ASN A 62 -96.92 32.22 -14.17
N GLY A 63 -97.52 32.68 -15.27
CA GLY A 63 -98.82 32.21 -15.78
C GLY A 63 -100.04 32.95 -15.23
N ASN A 64 -99.88 33.98 -14.40
CA ASN A 64 -101.00 34.78 -13.88
C ASN A 64 -101.57 35.67 -14.99
N VAL A 65 -102.90 35.79 -15.06
CA VAL A 65 -103.56 36.64 -16.06
C VAL A 65 -103.42 38.12 -15.69
N ILE A 66 -102.87 38.91 -16.61
CA ILE A 66 -102.61 40.36 -16.41
C ILE A 66 -103.38 41.25 -17.38
N GLY A 67 -104.03 40.66 -18.40
CA GLY A 67 -104.86 41.37 -19.36
C GLY A 67 -105.49 40.42 -20.37
N TYR A 68 -106.13 40.97 -21.40
CA TYR A 68 -106.62 40.17 -22.52
C TYR A 68 -105.45 39.70 -23.38
N GLU A 69 -105.61 38.60 -24.09
CA GLU A 69 -104.64 38.16 -25.07
C GLU A 69 -104.52 39.21 -26.19
N ALA A 70 -103.29 39.53 -26.57
CA ALA A 70 -102.97 40.36 -27.71
C ALA A 70 -103.12 39.55 -29.01
N THR A 71 -103.62 40.23 -30.04
CA THR A 71 -103.78 39.68 -31.40
C THR A 71 -103.06 40.53 -32.45
N SER A 72 -102.20 41.46 -32.00
CA SER A 72 -101.41 42.35 -32.87
C SER A 72 -100.37 43.08 -32.02
N LEU A 73 -99.10 42.94 -32.38
CA LEU A 73 -97.96 43.64 -31.79
C LEU A 73 -96.86 43.80 -32.85
N GLU A 74 -95.89 44.67 -32.65
CA GLU A 74 -94.66 44.68 -33.45
C GLU A 74 -93.48 44.60 -32.48
N LEU A 75 -92.67 43.54 -32.54
CA LEU A 75 -91.47 43.36 -31.73
C LEU A 75 -90.23 43.34 -32.63
N TYR A 76 -89.32 44.27 -32.36
CA TYR A 76 -88.03 44.35 -33.02
C TYR A 76 -86.91 44.02 -32.03
N LEU A 77 -85.90 43.31 -32.49
CA LEU A 77 -84.62 43.11 -31.81
C LEU A 77 -83.51 43.55 -32.78
N ASN A 78 -82.64 44.45 -32.33
CA ASN A 78 -81.55 45.05 -33.11
C ASN A 78 -82.01 45.63 -34.46
N GLY A 79 -83.19 46.25 -34.47
CA GLY A 79 -83.82 46.81 -35.68
C GLY A 79 -84.45 45.80 -36.64
N VAL A 80 -84.40 44.50 -36.34
CA VAL A 80 -85.05 43.43 -37.12
C VAL A 80 -86.40 43.08 -36.50
N LEU A 81 -87.46 43.06 -37.31
CA LEU A 81 -88.79 42.60 -36.87
C LEU A 81 -88.74 41.09 -36.62
N ILE A 82 -88.94 40.69 -35.37
CA ILE A 82 -88.92 39.27 -34.96
C ILE A 82 -90.32 38.70 -34.72
N GLU A 83 -91.33 39.55 -34.51
CA GLU A 83 -92.74 39.14 -34.39
C GLU A 83 -93.69 40.31 -34.71
N ASP A 84 -94.77 40.06 -35.46
CA ASP A 84 -95.81 41.04 -35.84
C ASP A 84 -97.21 40.70 -35.28
N GLY A 85 -97.29 39.67 -34.44
CA GLY A 85 -98.49 39.27 -33.73
C GLY A 85 -99.41 38.37 -34.54
N ASP A 86 -99.06 38.00 -35.78
CA ASP A 86 -99.83 37.04 -36.59
C ASP A 86 -99.82 35.63 -35.95
N ARG A 87 -98.79 35.34 -35.15
CA ARG A 87 -98.65 34.08 -34.41
C ARG A 87 -99.31 34.11 -33.02
N LEU A 88 -99.93 35.23 -32.65
CA LEU A 88 -100.62 35.39 -31.38
C LEU A 88 -102.14 35.36 -31.56
N ASP A 89 -102.78 34.38 -30.94
CA ASP A 89 -104.23 34.32 -30.80
C ASP A 89 -104.64 34.01 -29.35
N LYS A 90 -105.96 33.93 -29.11
CA LYS A 90 -106.54 33.64 -27.80
C LYS A 90 -106.19 32.25 -27.21
N ASN A 91 -105.53 31.39 -27.99
CA ASN A 91 -105.12 30.04 -27.59
C ASN A 91 -103.60 29.92 -27.39
N VAL A 92 -102.82 30.92 -27.83
CA VAL A 92 -101.37 30.96 -27.63
C VAL A 92 -101.06 31.75 -26.36
N ASN A 93 -100.72 31.05 -25.28
CA ASN A 93 -100.35 31.66 -23.99
C ASN A 93 -98.86 32.03 -23.89
N LEU A 94 -98.00 31.37 -24.66
CA LEU A 94 -96.55 31.60 -24.72
C LEU A 94 -96.09 31.38 -26.15
N LEU A 95 -95.27 32.30 -26.65
CA LEU A 95 -94.58 32.19 -27.93
C LEU A 95 -93.08 32.29 -27.68
N GLU A 96 -92.32 31.32 -28.19
CA GLU A 96 -90.86 31.30 -28.09
C GLU A 96 -90.26 31.55 -29.49
N ILE A 97 -89.28 32.44 -29.54
CA ILE A 97 -88.64 32.90 -30.78
C ILE A 97 -87.14 32.75 -30.61
N PRO A 98 -86.50 31.80 -31.32
CA PRO A 98 -85.05 31.67 -31.30
C PRO A 98 -84.41 32.88 -31.97
N VAL A 99 -83.38 33.44 -31.33
CA VAL A 99 -82.64 34.62 -31.80
C VAL A 99 -81.15 34.44 -31.55
N SER A 100 -80.33 35.24 -32.24
CA SER A 100 -78.92 35.40 -31.94
C SER A 100 -78.69 36.83 -31.47
N TYR A 101 -78.14 36.98 -30.27
CA TYR A 101 -77.87 38.27 -29.68
C TYR A 101 -76.50 38.81 -30.10
N LEU A 102 -76.37 40.13 -30.15
CA LEU A 102 -75.09 40.82 -30.30
C LEU A 102 -74.48 41.09 -28.92
N GLU A 103 -73.29 41.69 -28.88
CA GLU A 103 -72.68 42.16 -27.61
C GLU A 103 -73.53 43.27 -26.98
N ASP A 104 -73.99 44.23 -27.79
CA ASP A 104 -74.97 45.26 -27.39
C ASP A 104 -76.29 45.06 -28.13
N ASN A 105 -77.37 44.88 -27.38
CA ASN A 105 -78.70 44.63 -27.93
C ASN A 105 -79.66 45.77 -27.61
N ASN A 106 -80.54 46.06 -28.57
CA ASN A 106 -81.70 46.92 -28.38
C ASN A 106 -82.98 46.20 -28.82
N TRP A 107 -84.07 46.42 -28.11
CA TRP A 107 -85.38 45.91 -28.50
C TRP A 107 -86.44 47.00 -28.45
N SER A 108 -87.48 46.86 -29.26
CA SER A 108 -88.65 47.73 -29.22
C SER A 108 -89.92 46.92 -29.42
N ILE A 109 -90.94 47.17 -28.60
CA ILE A 109 -92.24 46.51 -28.69
C ILE A 109 -93.36 47.55 -28.80
N ARG A 110 -94.28 47.33 -29.74
CA ARG A 110 -95.47 48.16 -29.92
C ARG A 110 -96.71 47.30 -29.91
N LEU A 111 -97.50 47.40 -28.83
CA LEU A 111 -98.70 46.58 -28.67
C LEU A 111 -99.91 47.22 -29.39
N ALA A 112 -100.33 46.65 -30.53
CA ALA A 112 -101.34 47.23 -31.42
C ALA A 112 -102.78 46.68 -31.23
N GLY A 113 -102.98 45.68 -30.34
CA GLY A 113 -104.28 45.10 -29.96
C GLY A 113 -105.34 46.05 -29.33
N LYS A 114 -106.44 45.48 -28.81
CA LYS A 114 -107.50 46.29 -28.17
C LYS A 114 -107.01 46.83 -26.81
N PRO A 115 -107.57 47.96 -26.32
CA PRO A 115 -107.31 48.40 -24.95
C PRO A 115 -107.62 47.28 -23.94
N GLY A 116 -106.66 47.00 -23.06
CA GLY A 116 -106.66 45.88 -22.11
C GLY A 116 -105.89 44.64 -22.57
N SER A 117 -105.45 44.54 -23.83
CA SER A 117 -104.54 43.48 -24.25
C SER A 117 -103.20 43.58 -23.53
N ALA A 118 -102.59 42.46 -23.16
CA ALA A 118 -101.32 42.43 -22.44
C ALA A 118 -100.35 41.39 -22.98
N VAL A 119 -99.05 41.65 -22.87
CA VAL A 119 -97.96 40.72 -23.21
C VAL A 119 -96.82 40.91 -22.22
N THR A 120 -96.19 39.82 -21.78
CA THR A 120 -94.91 39.87 -21.03
C THR A 120 -93.77 39.35 -21.89
N LEU A 121 -92.70 40.14 -22.02
CA LEU A 121 -91.48 39.85 -22.75
C LEU A 121 -90.39 39.35 -21.78
N VAL A 122 -89.77 38.21 -22.08
CA VAL A 122 -88.60 37.67 -21.37
C VAL A 122 -87.58 37.22 -22.40
N MET A 123 -86.31 37.56 -22.23
CA MET A 123 -85.22 37.15 -23.11
C MET A 123 -84.25 36.27 -22.34
N THR A 124 -83.97 35.08 -22.86
CA THR A 124 -83.01 34.13 -22.26
C THR A 124 -81.86 33.83 -23.22
N ALA A 125 -80.68 33.53 -22.71
CA ALA A 125 -79.51 33.11 -23.49
C ALA A 125 -78.93 31.79 -22.96
N LEU A 126 -78.27 31.05 -23.83
CA LEU A 126 -77.51 29.84 -23.49
C LEU A 126 -76.02 30.19 -23.41
N ASP A 127 -75.34 29.64 -22.40
CA ASP A 127 -73.88 29.65 -22.21
C ASP A 127 -73.20 31.02 -22.44
N LEU A 128 -73.09 31.78 -21.35
CA LEU A 128 -72.51 33.13 -21.34
C LEU A 128 -70.97 33.13 -21.15
N THR A 129 -70.32 31.96 -21.10
CA THR A 129 -68.87 31.90 -20.87
C THR A 129 -68.08 32.11 -22.18
N PRO A 130 -67.04 32.97 -22.21
CA PRO A 130 -66.13 33.05 -23.35
C PRO A 130 -65.38 31.72 -23.55
N PRO A 131 -65.07 31.31 -24.79
CA PRO A 131 -64.25 30.13 -25.03
C PRO A 131 -62.83 30.34 -24.48
N ASP A 132 -62.28 29.31 -23.86
CA ASP A 132 -60.88 29.32 -23.39
C ASP A 132 -59.92 29.49 -24.58
N THR A 133 -58.92 30.35 -24.41
CA THR A 133 -57.87 30.63 -25.39
C THR A 133 -56.47 30.36 -24.86
N THR A 134 -56.36 29.93 -23.61
CA THR A 134 -55.11 29.57 -22.95
C THR A 134 -54.78 28.10 -23.23
N ALA A 135 -53.49 27.80 -23.35
CA ALA A 135 -53.04 26.42 -23.53
C ALA A 135 -52.60 25.85 -22.16
N PRO A 136 -52.73 24.53 -21.96
CA PRO A 136 -52.35 23.91 -20.69
C PRO A 136 -50.83 24.02 -20.46
N GLU A 137 -50.39 24.17 -19.22
CA GLU A 137 -48.96 24.16 -18.87
C GLU A 137 -48.46 22.72 -18.69
N ILE A 138 -47.31 22.38 -19.28
CA ILE A 138 -46.67 21.06 -19.14
C ILE A 138 -45.46 21.18 -18.23
N THR A 139 -45.43 20.37 -17.17
CA THR A 139 -44.26 20.20 -16.30
C THR A 139 -43.75 18.76 -16.38
N ALA A 140 -42.44 18.58 -16.30
CA ALA A 140 -41.78 17.27 -16.38
C ALA A 140 -40.94 17.03 -15.12
N GLN A 141 -41.08 15.84 -14.53
CA GLN A 141 -40.35 15.43 -13.34
C GLN A 141 -39.61 14.12 -13.57
N VAL A 142 -38.31 14.11 -13.29
CA VAL A 142 -37.48 12.89 -13.29
C VAL A 142 -37.76 12.07 -12.02
N ILE A 143 -38.06 10.78 -12.20
CA ILE A 143 -38.46 9.85 -11.12
C ILE A 143 -37.42 8.72 -10.94
N SER A 144 -36.39 8.64 -11.77
CA SER A 144 -35.27 7.70 -11.57
C SER A 144 -33.90 8.35 -11.68
N GLY A 145 -32.98 7.85 -10.85
CA GLY A 145 -31.68 8.44 -10.55
C GLY A 145 -31.68 9.04 -9.14
N GLU A 146 -30.57 8.97 -8.41
CA GLU A 146 -30.40 9.47 -7.03
C GLU A 146 -30.62 11.00 -6.86
N GLN A 147 -31.16 11.69 -7.86
CA GLN A 147 -31.37 13.14 -7.85
C GLN A 147 -32.78 13.48 -8.36
N GLN A 148 -33.57 14.17 -7.54
CA GLN A 148 -34.79 14.82 -7.99
C GLN A 148 -34.42 16.15 -8.64
N ILE A 149 -34.54 16.23 -9.96
CA ILE A 149 -34.26 17.45 -10.72
C ILE A 149 -35.54 17.81 -11.48
N GLU A 150 -35.98 19.06 -11.29
CA GLU A 150 -37.03 19.66 -12.11
C GLU A 150 -36.45 19.98 -13.50
N VAL A 151 -37.11 19.47 -14.54
CA VAL A 151 -36.75 19.76 -15.93
C VAL A 151 -37.46 21.04 -16.33
N THR A 152 -36.76 22.18 -16.22
CA THR A 152 -37.21 23.45 -16.80
C THR A 152 -36.61 23.61 -18.20
N GLN A 153 -37.14 24.51 -19.04
CA GLN A 153 -36.57 24.80 -20.37
C GLN A 153 -35.07 25.15 -20.35
N ASP A 154 -34.54 25.56 -19.18
CA ASP A 154 -33.14 25.94 -18.97
C ASP A 154 -32.35 24.99 -18.05
N SER A 155 -32.96 23.97 -17.42
CA SER A 155 -32.31 23.07 -16.46
C SER A 155 -32.29 21.62 -16.93
N ASN A 156 -31.57 21.38 -18.03
CA ASN A 156 -31.29 20.03 -18.44
C ASN A 156 -30.26 19.39 -17.49
N SER A 157 -30.64 18.23 -16.96
CA SER A 157 -29.81 17.06 -16.63
C SER A 157 -29.14 16.95 -15.22
N GLY A 158 -28.78 15.70 -14.87
CA GLY A 158 -28.11 15.26 -13.64
C GLY A 158 -26.83 16.03 -13.31
N GLU A 159 -26.11 15.63 -12.25
CA GLU A 159 -24.79 16.20 -11.92
C GLU A 159 -23.88 16.22 -13.17
N TYR A 160 -23.53 17.42 -13.69
CA TYR A 160 -22.75 17.66 -14.93
C TYR A 160 -23.43 17.29 -16.26
N GLY A 161 -24.73 17.04 -16.18
CA GLY A 161 -25.61 16.99 -17.32
C GLY A 161 -25.77 15.62 -17.99
N TRP A 162 -25.40 14.54 -17.30
CA TRP A 162 -25.50 13.18 -17.79
C TRP A 162 -26.10 12.24 -16.73
N PHE A 163 -26.76 11.18 -17.19
CA PHE A 163 -27.24 10.09 -16.35
C PHE A 163 -26.50 8.79 -16.67
N ASN A 164 -26.23 7.98 -15.64
CA ASN A 164 -25.57 6.67 -15.78
C ASN A 164 -26.52 5.47 -15.78
N SER A 165 -27.82 5.72 -15.93
CA SER A 165 -28.86 4.70 -15.86
C SER A 165 -30.15 5.19 -16.52
N THR A 166 -31.14 4.30 -16.57
CA THR A 166 -32.46 4.61 -17.11
C THR A 166 -33.09 5.82 -16.42
N VAL A 167 -33.63 6.74 -17.23
CA VAL A 167 -34.34 7.95 -16.80
C VAL A 167 -35.83 7.78 -17.06
N ASN A 168 -36.65 7.89 -16.01
CA ASN A 168 -38.10 7.86 -16.08
C ASN A 168 -38.63 9.26 -15.83
N ILE A 169 -39.54 9.73 -16.69
CA ILE A 169 -40.15 11.05 -16.58
C ILE A 169 -41.67 10.89 -16.50
N ASN A 170 -42.28 11.52 -15.50
CA ASN A 170 -43.72 11.79 -15.53
C ASN A 170 -43.97 13.22 -15.98
N PHE A 171 -45.12 13.40 -16.62
CA PHE A 171 -45.62 14.70 -17.03
C PHE A 171 -46.87 15.03 -16.23
N THR A 172 -46.98 16.29 -15.85
CA THR A 172 -48.15 16.87 -15.21
C THR A 172 -48.60 18.05 -16.06
N CYS A 173 -49.89 18.07 -16.38
CA CYS A 173 -50.50 19.13 -17.15
C CYS A 173 -51.56 19.82 -16.30
N GLU A 174 -51.52 21.14 -16.25
CA GLU A 174 -52.50 21.94 -15.53
C GLU A 174 -53.06 23.02 -16.46
N ASP A 175 -54.36 23.26 -16.36
CA ASP A 175 -55.04 24.34 -17.05
C ASP A 175 -55.95 25.04 -16.04
N SER A 176 -55.85 26.37 -15.93
CA SER A 176 -56.59 27.15 -14.95
C SER A 176 -57.96 27.62 -15.46
N GLU A 177 -58.19 27.60 -16.77
CA GLU A 177 -59.38 28.17 -17.43
C GLU A 177 -60.27 27.08 -18.04
N SER A 178 -59.71 25.90 -18.36
CA SER A 178 -60.45 24.74 -18.84
C SER A 178 -59.92 23.40 -18.28
N GLN A 179 -60.42 22.29 -18.83
CA GLN A 179 -59.95 20.95 -18.50
C GLN A 179 -58.90 20.50 -19.51
N VAL A 180 -57.88 19.79 -19.03
CA VAL A 180 -56.89 19.14 -19.88
C VAL A 180 -57.54 17.95 -20.62
N GLU A 181 -57.56 17.98 -21.94
CA GLU A 181 -58.05 16.89 -22.79
C GLU A 181 -56.98 15.81 -23.00
N SER A 182 -55.74 16.22 -23.25
CA SER A 182 -54.62 15.31 -23.49
C SER A 182 -53.35 15.79 -22.79
N CYS A 183 -52.71 14.87 -22.07
CA CYS A 183 -51.42 15.08 -21.42
C CYS A 183 -50.48 13.92 -21.79
N PRO A 184 -49.17 14.17 -21.98
CA PRO A 184 -48.21 13.12 -22.30
C PRO A 184 -48.18 12.00 -21.25
N ALA A 185 -48.18 10.75 -21.70
CA ALA A 185 -47.98 9.60 -20.82
C ALA A 185 -46.53 9.57 -20.27
N PRO A 186 -46.30 8.97 -19.08
CA PRO A 186 -44.95 8.73 -18.58
C PRO A 186 -44.04 8.06 -19.61
N MET A 187 -42.78 8.49 -19.65
CA MET A 187 -41.78 7.98 -20.59
C MET A 187 -40.54 7.44 -19.87
N SER A 188 -39.89 6.45 -20.48
CA SER A 188 -38.66 5.83 -19.98
C SER A 188 -37.59 5.85 -21.07
N PHE A 189 -36.41 6.37 -20.72
CA PHE A 189 -35.26 6.48 -21.60
C PHE A 189 -34.16 5.57 -21.08
N SER A 190 -33.72 4.63 -21.91
CA SER A 190 -32.68 3.66 -21.57
C SER A 190 -31.69 3.50 -22.72
N GLY A 191 -30.47 3.07 -22.39
CA GLY A 191 -29.36 2.97 -23.34
C GLY A 191 -28.64 4.30 -23.55
N GLU A 192 -27.61 4.28 -24.39
CA GLU A 192 -26.78 5.44 -24.69
C GLU A 192 -27.56 6.50 -25.47
N THR A 193 -27.45 7.76 -25.07
CA THR A 193 -28.00 8.88 -25.82
C THR A 193 -26.94 9.95 -26.03
N SER A 194 -26.74 10.34 -27.28
CA SER A 194 -26.01 11.55 -27.65
C SER A 194 -26.97 12.43 -28.44
N GLU A 195 -27.36 13.56 -27.85
CA GLU A 195 -28.19 14.59 -28.50
C GLU A 195 -29.65 14.23 -28.83
N ASN A 196 -30.33 13.48 -27.96
CA ASN A 196 -31.77 13.23 -28.14
C ASN A 196 -32.61 14.39 -27.58
N LEU A 197 -33.12 15.23 -28.49
CA LEU A 197 -34.21 16.16 -28.19
C LEU A 197 -35.53 15.40 -28.13
N VAL A 198 -36.25 15.59 -27.04
CA VAL A 198 -37.60 15.04 -26.83
C VAL A 198 -38.58 16.21 -26.87
N SER A 199 -39.63 16.07 -27.68
CA SER A 199 -40.76 17.00 -27.72
C SER A 199 -42.03 16.27 -27.28
N VAL A 200 -42.80 16.92 -26.41
CA VAL A 200 -44.12 16.46 -25.96
C VAL A 200 -45.13 17.59 -26.04
N GLN A 201 -46.41 17.25 -26.23
CA GLN A 201 -47.50 18.20 -26.39
C GLN A 201 -48.66 17.88 -25.44
N ALA A 202 -49.34 18.91 -24.95
CA ALA A 202 -50.61 18.81 -24.22
C ALA A 202 -51.70 19.63 -24.94
N THR A 203 -52.95 19.27 -24.71
CA THR A 203 -54.12 19.87 -25.36
C THR A 203 -55.27 20.01 -24.37
N ASP A 204 -55.98 21.13 -24.37
CA ASP A 204 -57.19 21.35 -23.57
C ASP A 204 -58.47 20.93 -24.31
N THR A 205 -59.63 21.03 -23.66
CA THR A 205 -60.92 20.68 -24.28
C THR A 205 -61.39 21.61 -25.41
N TYR A 206 -60.72 22.76 -25.61
CA TYR A 206 -61.02 23.73 -26.67
C TYR A 206 -60.04 23.64 -27.85
N GLY A 207 -59.04 22.76 -27.78
CA GLY A 207 -58.04 22.50 -28.81
C GLY A 207 -56.79 23.40 -28.74
N ASN A 208 -56.60 24.18 -27.68
CA ASN A 208 -55.38 24.93 -27.45
C ASN A 208 -54.24 23.96 -27.09
N THR A 209 -53.03 24.22 -27.58
CA THR A 209 -51.88 23.30 -27.41
C THR A 209 -50.63 23.99 -26.90
N SER A 210 -49.83 23.26 -26.11
CA SER A 210 -48.51 23.66 -25.63
C SER A 210 -47.47 22.58 -25.90
N GLU A 211 -46.20 22.96 -26.02
CA GLU A 211 -45.10 22.05 -26.32
C GLU A 211 -43.97 22.22 -25.30
N LEU A 212 -43.43 21.11 -24.80
CA LEU A 212 -42.24 21.07 -23.95
C LEU A 212 -41.12 20.31 -24.67
N ILE A 213 -39.96 20.97 -24.81
CA ILE A 213 -38.77 20.42 -25.46
C ILE A 213 -37.63 20.35 -24.43
N PHE A 214 -37.00 19.19 -24.29
CA PHE A 214 -35.86 18.99 -23.40
C PHE A 214 -34.88 17.97 -23.99
N GLN A 215 -33.66 17.89 -23.44
CA GLN A 215 -32.67 16.88 -23.83
C GLN A 215 -32.47 15.86 -22.73
N ILE A 216 -32.20 14.61 -23.11
CA ILE A 216 -31.73 13.58 -22.17
C ILE A 216 -30.41 13.02 -22.69
N LEU A 217 -29.38 13.12 -21.86
CA LEU A 217 -28.05 12.57 -22.09
C LEU A 217 -27.79 11.42 -21.10
N ILE A 218 -27.65 10.21 -21.62
CA ILE A 218 -27.39 8.99 -20.87
C ILE A 218 -26.10 8.40 -21.40
N ASP A 219 -25.18 8.13 -20.48
CA ASP A 219 -23.96 7.38 -20.74
C ASP A 219 -23.88 6.26 -19.70
N ILE A 220 -24.07 5.01 -20.12
CA ILE A 220 -23.92 3.83 -19.26
C ILE A 220 -22.58 3.11 -19.49
N VAL A 221 -21.76 3.60 -20.42
CA VAL A 221 -20.43 3.06 -20.68
C VAL A 221 -19.49 3.56 -19.60
N LYS A 222 -18.73 2.64 -19.01
CA LYS A 222 -17.67 3.02 -18.07
C LYS A 222 -16.49 3.60 -18.84
N PRO A 223 -15.78 4.58 -18.28
CA PRO A 223 -14.53 5.05 -18.87
C PRO A 223 -13.51 3.90 -18.91
N GLU A 224 -12.60 3.96 -19.87
CA GLU A 224 -11.42 3.10 -19.91
C GLU A 224 -10.26 3.75 -19.14
N ILE A 225 -9.49 2.93 -18.44
CA ILE A 225 -8.29 3.35 -17.72
C ILE A 225 -7.17 2.34 -17.95
N SER A 226 -5.99 2.85 -18.28
CA SER A 226 -4.76 2.08 -18.45
C SER A 226 -3.62 2.73 -17.66
N ALA A 227 -2.60 1.95 -17.32
CA ALA A 227 -1.41 2.46 -16.66
C ALA A 227 -0.14 2.05 -17.42
N THR A 228 0.81 2.97 -17.53
CA THR A 228 2.19 2.65 -17.89
C THR A 228 3.01 2.52 -16.62
N ILE A 229 3.46 1.31 -16.31
CA ILE A 229 4.30 1.03 -15.14
C ILE A 229 5.78 1.09 -15.55
N SER A 230 6.57 1.78 -14.75
CA SER A 230 8.00 1.98 -14.99
C SER A 230 8.83 1.71 -13.73
N GLY A 231 10.05 1.24 -13.95
CA GLY A 231 11.04 0.90 -12.95
C GLY A 231 12.02 -0.16 -13.46
N GLN A 232 13.20 -0.26 -12.85
CA GLN A 232 14.17 -1.32 -13.14
C GLN A 232 13.65 -2.67 -12.65
N LEU A 233 13.30 -3.56 -13.58
CA LEU A 233 12.84 -4.90 -13.29
C LEU A 233 14.00 -5.91 -13.32
N SER A 234 14.12 -6.73 -12.29
CA SER A 234 15.08 -7.84 -12.25
C SER A 234 14.62 -9.02 -13.12
N SER A 235 15.52 -9.96 -13.41
CA SER A 235 15.18 -11.23 -14.07
C SER A 235 14.16 -12.06 -13.30
N ASN A 236 14.05 -11.83 -11.98
CA ASN A 236 13.15 -12.54 -11.08
C ASN A 236 11.78 -11.87 -10.98
N GLY A 237 11.54 -10.78 -11.72
CA GLY A 237 10.24 -10.08 -11.76
C GLY A 237 10.00 -9.15 -10.57
N TRP A 238 11.07 -8.67 -9.92
CA TRP A 238 11.00 -7.68 -8.84
C TRP A 238 11.52 -6.33 -9.31
N TYR A 239 10.87 -5.26 -8.88
CA TYR A 239 11.35 -3.90 -9.14
C TYR A 239 12.43 -3.54 -8.14
N LEU A 240 13.58 -3.09 -8.65
CA LEU A 240 14.78 -2.75 -7.90
C LEU A 240 14.86 -1.25 -7.54
N GLU A 241 13.76 -0.53 -7.73
CA GLU A 241 13.61 0.88 -7.41
C GLU A 241 12.12 1.19 -7.19
N PRO A 242 11.77 2.37 -6.63
CA PRO A 242 10.37 2.79 -6.50
C PRO A 242 9.61 2.67 -7.82
N VAL A 243 8.45 2.04 -7.79
CA VAL A 243 7.63 1.80 -8.98
C VAL A 243 6.75 3.02 -9.24
N LYS A 244 6.85 3.59 -10.44
CA LYS A 244 6.00 4.69 -10.88
C LYS A 244 5.00 4.21 -11.92
N ALA A 245 3.71 4.45 -11.67
CA ALA A 245 2.63 4.19 -12.61
C ALA A 245 1.95 5.49 -13.01
N VAL A 246 1.84 5.72 -14.33
CA VAL A 246 1.15 6.87 -14.92
C VAL A 246 -0.12 6.39 -15.58
N PHE A 247 -1.27 6.95 -15.20
CA PHE A 247 -2.56 6.52 -15.72
C PHE A 247 -2.97 7.36 -16.93
N GLN A 248 -3.74 6.73 -17.81
CA GLN A 248 -4.38 7.36 -18.96
C GLN A 248 -5.82 6.88 -19.02
N CYS A 249 -6.76 7.83 -19.08
CA CYS A 249 -8.19 7.54 -19.11
C CYS A 249 -8.81 8.08 -20.40
N THR A 250 -9.76 7.35 -20.95
CA THR A 250 -10.53 7.76 -22.12
C THR A 250 -11.99 7.42 -21.92
N ASP A 251 -12.87 8.31 -22.37
CA ASP A 251 -14.29 8.06 -22.47
C ASP A 251 -14.80 8.62 -23.80
N THR A 252 -15.71 7.90 -24.44
CA THR A 252 -16.19 8.23 -25.80
C THR A 252 -17.55 8.90 -25.86
N ILE A 253 -18.27 9.00 -24.73
CA ILE A 253 -19.67 9.45 -24.72
C ILE A 253 -19.81 10.70 -23.85
N SER A 254 -19.73 10.60 -22.53
CA SER A 254 -19.87 11.75 -21.64
C SER A 254 -18.55 12.49 -21.39
N GLY A 255 -17.41 11.85 -21.67
CA GLY A 255 -16.07 12.39 -21.42
C GLY A 255 -15.59 12.14 -19.99
N ILE A 256 -14.31 12.45 -19.71
CA ILE A 256 -13.69 12.17 -18.42
C ILE A 256 -13.90 13.31 -17.42
N ARG A 257 -14.43 12.97 -16.25
CA ARG A 257 -14.57 13.89 -15.10
C ARG A 257 -13.36 13.82 -14.18
N HIS A 258 -12.92 12.61 -13.85
CA HIS A 258 -11.79 12.34 -12.98
C HIS A 258 -10.93 11.22 -13.55
N CYS A 259 -9.62 11.42 -13.52
CA CYS A 259 -8.63 10.40 -13.82
C CYS A 259 -7.48 10.61 -12.86
N ASP A 260 -7.12 9.58 -12.09
CA ASP A 260 -5.89 9.63 -11.31
C ASP A 260 -4.70 9.91 -12.25
N SER A 261 -3.74 10.70 -11.81
CA SER A 261 -2.62 11.13 -12.68
C SER A 261 -1.46 10.14 -12.64
N GLU A 262 -0.85 9.98 -11.48
CA GLU A 262 0.22 9.02 -11.23
C GLU A 262 0.24 8.54 -9.78
N VAL A 263 0.83 7.37 -9.55
CA VAL A 263 1.14 6.85 -8.22
C VAL A 263 2.58 6.33 -8.22
N THR A 264 3.28 6.54 -7.10
CA THR A 264 4.61 5.97 -6.87
C THR A 264 4.59 5.10 -5.63
N LEU A 265 4.95 3.83 -5.78
CA LEU A 265 5.14 2.89 -4.68
C LEU A 265 6.62 2.90 -4.27
N GLY A 266 6.90 3.55 -3.14
CA GLY A 266 8.27 3.79 -2.66
C GLY A 266 8.74 2.88 -1.52
N THR A 267 7.93 1.90 -1.13
CA THR A 267 8.25 0.95 -0.06
C THR A 267 8.56 -0.41 -0.64
N ALA A 268 9.48 -1.15 -0.02
CA ALA A 268 9.72 -2.55 -0.35
C ALA A 268 8.51 -3.42 0.07
N GLY A 269 8.32 -4.55 -0.61
CA GLY A 269 7.28 -5.51 -0.26
C GLY A 269 6.72 -6.26 -1.47
N GLN A 270 6.19 -7.45 -1.19
CA GLN A 270 5.54 -8.32 -2.16
C GLN A 270 4.08 -7.92 -2.38
N ASN A 271 3.56 -8.17 -3.60
CA ASN A 271 2.14 -8.04 -3.95
C ASN A 271 1.56 -6.65 -3.70
N GLN A 272 2.37 -5.60 -3.79
CA GLN A 272 1.92 -4.24 -3.64
C GLN A 272 1.02 -3.85 -4.82
N GLU A 273 -0.09 -3.17 -4.51
CA GLU A 273 -1.13 -2.85 -5.48
C GLU A 273 -0.92 -1.46 -6.07
N VAL A 274 -0.74 -1.40 -7.38
CA VAL A 274 -0.90 -0.18 -8.17
C VAL A 274 -2.39 -0.05 -8.49
N PHE A 275 -3.04 0.94 -7.89
CA PHE A 275 -4.46 1.22 -8.09
C PHE A 275 -4.67 2.62 -8.67
N GLY A 276 -5.62 2.75 -9.60
CA GLY A 276 -6.09 4.04 -10.12
C GLY A 276 -7.58 4.00 -10.46
N LEU A 277 -8.23 5.17 -10.42
CA LEU A 277 -9.66 5.35 -10.65
C LEU A 277 -9.93 6.35 -11.78
N ALA A 278 -10.84 5.97 -12.68
CA ALA A 278 -11.45 6.85 -13.67
C ALA A 278 -12.96 7.01 -13.40
N ILE A 279 -13.46 8.23 -13.54
CA ILE A 279 -14.87 8.60 -13.45
C ILE A 279 -15.21 9.47 -14.65
N ASP A 280 -16.30 9.17 -15.34
CA ASP A 280 -16.80 9.98 -16.45
C ASP A 280 -17.78 11.08 -15.99
N ASN A 281 -18.34 11.85 -16.93
CA ASN A 281 -19.30 12.90 -16.61
C ASN A 281 -20.69 12.37 -16.24
N ALA A 282 -21.06 11.13 -16.57
CA ALA A 282 -22.27 10.47 -16.07
C ALA A 282 -22.12 9.84 -14.68
N GLY A 283 -20.88 9.76 -14.17
CA GLY A 283 -20.54 9.16 -12.90
C GLY A 283 -20.26 7.65 -12.95
N ASN A 284 -20.12 7.04 -14.14
CA ASN A 284 -19.63 5.66 -14.21
C ASN A 284 -18.17 5.59 -13.78
N LYS A 285 -17.82 4.48 -13.12
CA LYS A 285 -16.50 4.30 -12.49
C LYS A 285 -15.81 3.04 -13.00
N LYS A 286 -14.52 3.17 -13.28
CA LYS A 286 -13.62 2.06 -13.62
C LYS A 286 -12.32 2.16 -12.84
N GLY A 287 -11.92 1.07 -12.19
CA GLY A 287 -10.63 0.95 -11.53
C GLY A 287 -9.62 0.19 -12.40
N PHE A 288 -8.36 0.58 -12.31
CA PHE A 288 -7.20 -0.20 -12.71
C PHE A 288 -6.56 -0.81 -11.46
N SER A 289 -6.14 -2.07 -11.53
CA SER A 289 -5.36 -2.71 -10.48
C SER A 289 -4.31 -3.65 -11.09
N GLN A 290 -3.06 -3.51 -10.64
CA GLN A 290 -1.98 -4.43 -10.97
C GLN A 290 -1.08 -4.62 -9.76
N ARG A 291 -0.67 -5.88 -9.49
CA ARG A 291 0.26 -6.19 -8.40
C ARG A 291 1.70 -6.19 -8.88
N VAL A 292 2.58 -5.62 -8.07
CA VAL A 292 4.04 -5.58 -8.29
C VAL A 292 4.77 -6.01 -7.02
N ASN A 293 5.98 -6.53 -7.19
CA ASN A 293 6.88 -6.82 -6.08
C ASN A 293 8.04 -5.82 -6.12
N ILE A 294 8.39 -5.22 -5.00
CA ILE A 294 9.42 -4.17 -4.93
C ILE A 294 10.46 -4.59 -3.90
N ASP A 295 11.72 -4.50 -4.31
CA ASP A 295 12.87 -4.71 -3.46
C ASP A 295 13.88 -3.56 -3.61
N LEU A 296 14.12 -2.86 -2.51
CA LEU A 296 14.97 -1.67 -2.49
C LEU A 296 16.33 -1.91 -1.84
N GLN A 297 16.55 -3.06 -1.20
CA GLN A 297 17.75 -3.30 -0.41
C GLN A 297 18.46 -4.56 -0.87
N GLU A 298 19.79 -4.51 -0.88
CA GLU A 298 20.56 -5.74 -1.02
C GLU A 298 20.60 -6.45 0.34
N PRO A 299 20.62 -7.79 0.36
CA PRO A 299 20.72 -8.51 1.61
C PRO A 299 22.04 -8.20 2.32
N VAL A 300 21.99 -7.97 3.62
CA VAL A 300 23.17 -7.67 4.42
C VAL A 300 23.71 -8.95 5.03
N PHE A 301 25.01 -9.17 4.90
CA PHE A 301 25.73 -10.28 5.55
C PHE A 301 26.76 -9.71 6.51
N THR A 302 26.94 -10.36 7.66
CA THR A 302 27.97 -10.02 8.64
C THR A 302 28.64 -11.31 9.12
N ILE A 303 29.95 -11.43 8.90
CA ILE A 303 30.72 -12.56 9.44
C ILE A 303 30.99 -12.26 10.92
N ILE A 304 30.60 -13.19 11.79
CA ILE A 304 30.79 -13.13 13.23
C ILE A 304 32.08 -13.83 13.63
N SER A 305 32.38 -14.96 12.98
CA SER A 305 33.61 -15.73 13.14
C SER A 305 33.92 -16.46 11.84
N PRO A 306 35.18 -16.65 11.45
CA PRO A 306 36.39 -16.14 12.11
C PRO A 306 36.48 -14.60 12.03
N ALA A 307 37.12 -13.99 13.03
CA ALA A 307 37.45 -12.57 12.99
C ALA A 307 38.48 -12.30 11.87
N TYR A 308 38.58 -11.03 11.47
CA TYR A 308 39.50 -10.64 10.42
C TYR A 308 40.95 -10.94 10.85
N GLY A 309 41.63 -11.79 10.08
CA GLY A 309 43.02 -12.15 10.30
C GLY A 309 43.24 -13.31 11.27
N ASP A 310 42.18 -14.02 11.68
CA ASP A 310 42.34 -15.24 12.49
C ASP A 310 43.23 -16.27 11.77
N SER A 311 43.98 -17.02 12.58
CA SER A 311 44.83 -18.11 12.11
C SER A 311 44.01 -19.29 11.63
N LEU A 312 44.37 -19.80 10.47
CA LEU A 312 43.85 -21.02 9.88
C LEU A 312 44.74 -22.19 10.26
N VAL A 313 44.19 -23.11 11.04
CA VAL A 313 44.80 -24.39 11.39
C VAL A 313 44.13 -25.49 10.54
N ASP A 314 44.91 -26.38 9.91
CA ASP A 314 44.43 -27.56 9.17
C ASP A 314 43.54 -27.34 7.92
N ASN A 315 43.67 -26.20 7.20
CA ASN A 315 42.88 -25.90 5.99
C ASN A 315 41.36 -26.00 6.20
N LYS A 316 40.89 -25.78 7.44
CA LYS A 316 39.49 -25.84 7.81
C LYS A 316 39.15 -24.69 8.76
N THR A 317 37.97 -24.12 8.61
CA THR A 317 37.43 -23.15 9.57
C THR A 317 35.91 -23.24 9.64
N THR A 318 35.33 -22.83 10.77
CA THR A 318 33.89 -22.69 10.94
C THR A 318 33.52 -21.22 10.74
N VAL A 319 32.79 -20.92 9.67
CA VAL A 319 32.29 -19.58 9.41
C VAL A 319 30.90 -19.42 10.00
N VAL A 320 30.78 -18.58 11.01
CA VAL A 320 29.50 -18.14 11.58
C VAL A 320 29.19 -16.76 11.05
N PHE A 321 28.00 -16.58 10.48
CA PHE A 321 27.55 -15.29 9.98
C PHE A 321 26.06 -15.07 10.24
N GLU A 322 25.70 -13.79 10.34
CA GLU A 322 24.33 -13.31 10.42
C GLU A 322 23.96 -12.64 9.09
N PHE A 323 22.68 -12.70 8.73
CA PHE A 323 22.16 -12.03 7.54
C PHE A 323 20.78 -11.43 7.80
N SER A 324 20.49 -10.34 7.11
CA SER A 324 19.21 -9.63 7.24
C SER A 324 18.82 -9.02 5.91
N ASP A 325 17.53 -9.02 5.62
CA ASP A 325 16.95 -8.41 4.43
C ASP A 325 15.48 -8.03 4.69
N ASP A 326 14.96 -7.04 3.97
CA ASP A 326 13.54 -6.67 3.97
C ASP A 326 12.69 -7.76 3.30
N ASN A 327 13.31 -8.59 2.45
CA ASN A 327 12.68 -9.74 1.81
C ASN A 327 13.26 -11.08 2.31
N PRO A 328 12.50 -12.19 2.21
CA PRO A 328 13.02 -13.51 2.53
C PRO A 328 14.25 -13.84 1.68
N LEU A 329 15.33 -14.25 2.34
CA LEU A 329 16.52 -14.83 1.71
C LEU A 329 16.40 -16.35 1.66
N PRO A 330 16.32 -16.98 0.48
CA PRO A 330 16.39 -18.43 0.36
C PRO A 330 17.79 -18.88 0.76
N THR A 331 17.91 -19.70 1.80
CA THR A 331 19.21 -20.19 2.28
C THR A 331 19.94 -21.05 1.24
N GLU A 332 19.22 -21.62 0.29
CA GLU A 332 19.76 -22.32 -0.89
C GLU A 332 20.55 -21.41 -1.85
N ASN A 333 20.39 -20.09 -1.76
CA ASN A 333 21.12 -19.12 -2.56
C ASN A 333 22.40 -18.63 -1.88
N ILE A 334 22.73 -19.13 -0.68
CA ILE A 334 23.95 -18.74 0.03
C ILE A 334 25.12 -19.61 -0.47
N TYR A 335 26.23 -18.96 -0.79
CA TYR A 335 27.43 -19.63 -1.29
C TYR A 335 28.70 -18.92 -0.82
N PHE A 336 29.83 -19.62 -0.92
CA PHE A 336 31.13 -19.10 -0.54
C PHE A 336 31.96 -18.78 -1.77
N TRP A 337 32.71 -17.68 -1.68
CA TRP A 337 33.78 -17.39 -2.63
C TRP A 337 35.10 -17.45 -1.86
N VAL A 338 36.04 -18.30 -2.26
CA VAL A 338 37.33 -18.48 -1.59
C VAL A 338 38.43 -18.41 -2.65
N ASN A 339 39.40 -17.52 -2.46
CA ASN A 339 40.61 -17.39 -3.29
C ASN A 339 40.35 -17.41 -4.81
N GLY A 340 39.33 -16.69 -5.29
CA GLY A 340 39.02 -16.65 -6.72
C GLY A 340 37.86 -17.54 -7.18
N ARG A 341 37.43 -18.51 -6.36
CA ARG A 341 36.53 -19.59 -6.78
C ARG A 341 35.25 -19.64 -5.95
N VAL A 342 34.17 -20.06 -6.62
CA VAL A 342 32.84 -20.22 -6.01
C VAL A 342 32.67 -21.65 -5.50
N TYR A 343 32.06 -21.78 -4.32
CA TYR A 343 31.72 -23.02 -3.65
C TYR A 343 30.27 -22.94 -3.18
N ASN A 344 29.38 -23.68 -3.86
CA ASN A 344 27.94 -23.68 -3.57
C ASN A 344 27.55 -24.73 -2.52
N ASP A 345 28.35 -25.79 -2.36
CA ASP A 345 28.03 -26.94 -1.52
C ASP A 345 28.87 -26.94 -0.23
N VAL A 346 28.94 -25.79 0.46
CA VAL A 346 29.58 -25.71 1.78
C VAL A 346 28.57 -26.20 2.83
N PRO A 347 28.90 -27.23 3.63
CA PRO A 347 27.98 -27.75 4.65
C PRO A 347 27.66 -26.67 5.68
N CYS A 348 26.37 -26.34 5.81
CA CYS A 348 25.90 -25.33 6.74
C CYS A 348 24.77 -25.86 7.63
N THR A 349 24.75 -25.37 8.87
CA THR A 349 23.69 -25.63 9.85
C THR A 349 23.09 -24.30 10.29
N ALA A 350 21.76 -24.18 10.25
CA ALA A 350 21.07 -23.00 10.76
C ALA A 350 21.17 -22.98 12.29
N ILE A 351 21.59 -21.84 12.85
CA ILE A 351 21.58 -21.59 14.30
C ILE A 351 20.26 -20.93 14.70
N SER A 352 19.79 -19.99 13.88
CA SER A 352 18.48 -19.30 13.96
C SER A 352 17.99 -18.97 12.54
N GLU A 353 16.87 -18.25 12.42
CA GLU A 353 16.30 -17.86 11.12
C GLU A 353 17.23 -16.95 10.30
N ASP A 354 18.08 -16.18 10.98
CA ASP A 354 18.96 -15.13 10.46
C ASP A 354 20.46 -15.42 10.68
N ARG A 355 20.81 -16.62 11.20
CA ARG A 355 22.20 -16.97 11.54
C ARG A 355 22.54 -18.40 11.16
N MET A 356 23.71 -18.56 10.55
CA MET A 356 24.20 -19.86 10.07
C MET A 356 25.64 -20.12 10.50
N SER A 357 25.96 -21.41 10.63
CA SER A 357 27.30 -21.93 10.86
C SER A 357 27.67 -22.85 9.72
N CYS A 358 28.76 -22.57 9.02
CA CYS A 358 29.21 -23.32 7.85
C CYS A 358 30.64 -23.83 8.03
N GLU A 359 30.86 -25.09 7.70
CA GLU A 359 32.18 -25.72 7.77
C GLU A 359 32.92 -25.52 6.45
N LEU A 360 33.79 -24.52 6.39
CA LEU A 360 34.55 -24.21 5.19
C LEU A 360 35.87 -25.01 5.18
N THR A 361 35.94 -26.00 4.28
CA THR A 361 37.12 -26.86 4.04
C THR A 361 37.63 -26.76 2.61
N GLN A 362 36.92 -26.03 1.73
CA GLN A 362 37.18 -26.01 0.30
C GLN A 362 37.86 -24.70 -0.12
N GLY A 363 38.93 -24.80 -0.91
CA GLY A 363 39.62 -23.64 -1.48
C GLY A 363 40.61 -22.93 -0.55
N LEU A 364 40.70 -23.37 0.70
CA LEU A 364 41.69 -22.93 1.68
C LEU A 364 43.07 -23.51 1.36
N ASN A 365 44.13 -22.79 1.70
CA ASN A 365 45.53 -23.17 1.47
C ASN A 365 46.47 -22.56 2.51
N SER A 366 47.77 -22.90 2.43
CA SER A 366 48.81 -22.41 3.34
C SER A 366 49.34 -21.00 3.05
N SER A 367 48.46 -20.12 2.57
CA SER A 367 48.75 -18.70 2.41
C SER A 367 47.61 -17.86 3.01
N GLU A 368 47.64 -16.55 2.79
CA GLU A 368 46.52 -15.68 3.12
C GLU A 368 45.28 -16.09 2.29
N ASN A 369 44.21 -16.48 2.96
CA ASN A 369 42.97 -16.92 2.33
C ASN A 369 41.93 -15.81 2.37
N HIS A 370 41.51 -15.33 1.21
CA HIS A 370 40.40 -14.38 1.07
C HIS A 370 39.12 -15.14 0.85
N PHE A 371 38.15 -14.96 1.73
CA PHE A 371 36.83 -15.56 1.56
C PHE A 371 35.71 -14.54 1.68
N SER A 372 34.55 -14.87 1.13
CA SER A 372 33.32 -14.13 1.34
C SER A 372 32.14 -15.05 1.38
N VAL A 373 31.23 -14.84 2.33
CA VAL A 373 29.86 -15.36 2.26
C VAL A 373 29.05 -14.42 1.38
N ARG A 374 28.27 -14.99 0.46
CA ARG A 374 27.39 -14.26 -0.46
C ARG A 374 26.04 -14.93 -0.52
N GLY A 375 25.01 -14.18 -0.89
CA GLY A 375 23.71 -14.75 -1.19
C GLY A 375 22.83 -13.81 -1.97
N ASN A 376 21.92 -14.39 -2.76
CA ASN A 376 20.93 -13.64 -3.51
C ASN A 376 19.56 -13.71 -2.83
N ASP A 377 18.92 -12.56 -2.67
CA ASP A 377 17.52 -12.48 -2.26
C ASP A 377 16.57 -13.00 -3.35
N ILE A 378 15.27 -13.02 -3.06
CA ILE A 378 14.23 -13.40 -4.04
C ILE A 378 14.09 -12.42 -5.21
N ALA A 379 14.50 -11.16 -5.04
CA ALA A 379 14.55 -10.16 -6.11
C ALA A 379 15.77 -10.35 -7.03
N GLY A 380 16.75 -11.15 -6.61
CA GLY A 380 18.00 -11.44 -7.30
C GLY A 380 19.12 -10.43 -7.01
N ARG A 381 19.05 -9.63 -5.94
CA ARG A 381 20.20 -8.79 -5.54
C ARG A 381 21.17 -9.61 -4.70
N GLU A 382 22.45 -9.34 -4.88
CA GLU A 382 23.53 -10.04 -4.17
C GLU A 382 24.02 -9.23 -2.98
N GLY A 383 24.00 -9.86 -1.81
CA GLY A 383 24.68 -9.42 -0.60
C GLY A 383 25.98 -10.16 -0.38
N ARG A 384 26.91 -9.55 0.35
CA ARG A 384 28.16 -10.23 0.73
C ARG A 384 28.84 -9.66 1.98
N SER A 385 29.55 -10.53 2.68
CA SER A 385 30.54 -10.17 3.71
C SER A 385 31.88 -10.82 3.40
N ARG A 386 32.98 -10.12 3.68
CA ARG A 386 34.35 -10.61 3.41
C ARG A 386 35.08 -10.91 4.70
N GLY A 387 35.89 -11.96 4.68
CA GLY A 387 36.84 -12.30 5.72
C GLY A 387 38.21 -12.64 5.12
N ILE A 388 39.23 -12.56 5.97
CA ILE A 388 40.59 -12.99 5.66
C ILE A 388 41.02 -13.93 6.77
N LEU A 389 41.62 -15.06 6.37
CA LEU A 389 42.25 -16.02 7.24
C LEU A 389 43.74 -16.06 6.91
N LEU A 390 44.58 -15.92 7.92
CA LEU A 390 46.03 -16.04 7.76
C LEU A 390 46.42 -17.49 8.01
N TRP A 391 47.38 -18.01 7.25
CA TRP A 391 47.93 -19.33 7.59
C TRP A 391 48.66 -19.24 8.94
N GLY A 392 48.19 -20.00 9.93
CA GLY A 392 48.86 -20.13 11.22
C GLY A 392 49.93 -21.21 11.11
N ASP A 393 51.19 -20.82 11.26
CA ASP A 393 52.33 -21.74 11.30
C ASP A 393 52.50 -22.40 12.69
N ASP A 394 51.48 -22.49 13.54
CA ASP A 394 51.54 -23.00 14.92
C ASP A 394 50.27 -23.83 15.19
N ARG A 395 50.36 -25.13 14.96
CA ARG A 395 49.20 -26.04 14.80
C ARG A 395 48.59 -26.44 16.13
N ASP A 396 49.38 -26.64 17.17
CA ASP A 396 48.88 -26.97 18.49
C ASP A 396 48.75 -25.75 19.42
N GLY A 397 49.31 -24.61 19.03
CA GLY A 397 49.09 -23.33 19.68
C GLY A 397 49.95 -23.11 20.92
N ASP A 398 51.11 -23.77 21.01
CA ASP A 398 52.04 -23.62 22.12
C ASP A 398 52.95 -22.38 22.02
N GLY A 399 52.93 -21.70 20.87
CA GLY A 399 53.69 -20.49 20.59
C GLY A 399 54.99 -20.70 19.82
N VAL A 400 55.34 -21.96 19.49
CA VAL A 400 56.42 -22.32 18.58
C VAL A 400 55.84 -22.61 17.21
N LYS A 401 56.57 -22.28 16.15
CA LYS A 401 56.08 -22.54 14.80
C LYS A 401 56.30 -24.01 14.44
N ASP A 402 55.36 -24.64 13.73
CA ASP A 402 55.43 -25.99 13.15
C ASP A 402 56.77 -26.34 12.48
N VAL A 403 57.48 -25.34 11.93
CA VAL A 403 58.78 -25.54 11.24
C VAL A 403 59.97 -25.56 12.20
N ASP A 404 59.81 -24.94 13.37
CA ASP A 404 60.79 -24.81 14.43
C ASP A 404 60.43 -25.71 15.65
N ASP A 405 59.31 -26.43 15.57
CA ASP A 405 58.73 -27.28 16.60
C ASP A 405 59.02 -28.76 16.31
N ALA A 406 59.65 -29.45 17.26
CA ALA A 406 59.94 -30.88 17.18
C ALA A 406 58.67 -31.75 17.28
N PHE A 407 57.61 -31.25 17.92
CA PHE A 407 56.32 -31.92 18.09
C PHE A 407 55.13 -31.04 17.67
N PRO A 408 54.95 -30.75 16.35
CA PRO A 408 53.92 -29.83 15.82
C PRO A 408 52.44 -30.19 16.02
N ASN A 409 52.12 -31.14 16.89
CA ASN A 409 50.74 -31.49 17.23
C ASN A 409 50.57 -31.76 18.74
N ASP A 410 51.60 -31.53 19.56
CA ASP A 410 51.55 -31.67 21.01
C ASP A 410 51.86 -30.33 21.68
N PRO A 411 50.86 -29.60 22.18
CA PRO A 411 51.05 -28.26 22.72
C PRO A 411 51.82 -28.23 24.05
N THR A 412 52.31 -29.38 24.52
CA THR A 412 53.10 -29.51 25.73
C THR A 412 54.57 -29.80 25.47
N GLU A 413 54.99 -29.97 24.21
CA GLU A 413 56.36 -30.29 23.83
C GLU A 413 56.76 -29.52 22.57
N TRP A 414 57.93 -28.87 22.56
CA TRP A 414 58.41 -28.12 21.39
C TRP A 414 59.87 -28.40 21.00
N SER A 415 60.60 -29.11 21.86
CA SER A 415 62.04 -29.34 21.75
C SER A 415 62.36 -30.80 22.10
N ASP A 416 63.37 -31.35 21.43
CA ASP A 416 63.87 -32.73 21.53
C ASP A 416 65.40 -32.65 21.43
N LEU A 417 66.06 -32.38 22.56
CA LEU A 417 67.48 -32.00 22.61
C LEU A 417 68.41 -33.15 22.19
N ASP A 418 68.10 -34.39 22.58
CA ASP A 418 68.87 -35.58 22.26
C ASP A 418 68.37 -36.33 21.01
N GLY A 419 67.15 -36.03 20.55
CA GLY A 419 66.56 -36.59 19.35
C GLY A 419 65.99 -38.00 19.54
N ASP A 420 65.67 -38.41 20.77
CA ASP A 420 65.12 -39.74 21.07
C ASP A 420 63.61 -39.86 20.78
N GLY A 421 62.94 -38.72 20.54
CA GLY A 421 61.52 -38.61 20.22
C GLY A 421 60.60 -38.44 21.43
N ILE A 422 61.14 -38.21 22.62
CA ILE A 422 60.46 -37.72 23.82
C ILE A 422 60.76 -36.23 23.95
N GLY A 423 59.75 -35.39 24.19
CA GLY A 423 60.00 -33.96 24.32
C GLY A 423 60.67 -33.58 25.64
N ASP A 424 61.49 -32.53 25.60
CA ASP A 424 62.33 -32.05 26.71
C ASP A 424 61.57 -31.80 28.04
N ASN A 425 60.25 -31.57 27.99
CA ASN A 425 59.43 -31.38 29.20
C ASN A 425 59.03 -32.70 29.86
N ALA A 426 58.87 -33.77 29.08
CA ALA A 426 58.56 -35.12 29.55
C ALA A 426 59.81 -35.99 29.75
N ASP A 427 60.93 -35.63 29.12
CA ASP A 427 62.16 -36.38 29.17
C ASP A 427 62.86 -36.30 30.55
N THR A 428 63.34 -37.45 31.02
CA THR A 428 64.05 -37.60 32.28
C THR A 428 65.57 -37.54 32.13
N ASP A 429 66.10 -37.55 30.91
CA ASP A 429 67.52 -37.53 30.55
C ASP A 429 67.70 -36.67 29.28
N ARG A 430 67.53 -35.35 29.43
CA ARG A 430 67.18 -34.45 28.30
C ARG A 430 68.30 -34.37 27.25
N ASP A 431 69.55 -34.47 27.64
CA ASP A 431 70.68 -34.42 26.71
C ASP A 431 71.18 -35.81 26.30
N GLY A 432 70.63 -36.88 26.88
CA GLY A 432 70.91 -38.26 26.51
C GLY A 432 72.34 -38.70 26.83
N ASP A 433 72.99 -38.07 27.83
CA ASP A 433 74.35 -38.43 28.27
C ASP A 433 74.37 -39.72 29.14
N GLY A 434 73.19 -40.13 29.62
CA GLY A 434 72.96 -41.33 30.44
C GLY A 434 72.81 -41.04 31.94
N VAL A 435 72.86 -39.78 32.37
CA VAL A 435 72.62 -39.31 33.73
C VAL A 435 71.25 -38.62 33.77
N LEU A 436 70.37 -39.09 34.65
CA LEU A 436 69.04 -38.48 34.77
C LEU A 436 69.14 -37.01 35.17
N ASN A 437 68.28 -36.16 34.61
CA ASN A 437 68.18 -34.71 34.84
C ASN A 437 68.24 -34.29 36.33
N GLU A 438 67.73 -35.14 37.24
CA GLU A 438 67.72 -34.88 38.68
C GLU A 438 69.07 -35.13 39.39
N ASN A 439 69.96 -35.89 38.76
CA ASN A 439 71.30 -36.25 39.25
C ASN A 439 72.42 -35.62 38.40
N ASP A 440 72.05 -34.83 37.39
CA ASP A 440 72.96 -34.19 36.47
C ASP A 440 73.16 -32.71 36.86
N ALA A 441 74.42 -32.29 37.01
CA ALA A 441 74.76 -30.89 37.25
C ALA A 441 74.50 -30.00 36.02
N PHE A 442 74.57 -30.56 34.82
CA PHE A 442 74.38 -29.91 33.52
C PHE A 442 73.37 -30.69 32.65
N PRO A 443 72.07 -30.72 33.02
CA PRO A 443 71.02 -31.53 32.38
C PRO A 443 70.58 -31.05 30.98
N ASN A 444 71.45 -30.33 30.26
CA ASN A 444 71.28 -29.91 28.87
C ASN A 444 72.63 -29.93 28.11
N ASP A 445 73.71 -30.44 28.69
CA ASP A 445 75.01 -30.56 28.04
C ASP A 445 75.43 -32.04 28.01
N PRO A 446 75.35 -32.70 26.85
CA PRO A 446 75.65 -34.13 26.74
C PRO A 446 77.12 -34.50 27.00
N ASN A 447 77.98 -33.52 27.31
CA ASN A 447 79.40 -33.74 27.59
C ASN A 447 79.79 -33.47 29.04
N GLU A 448 78.87 -33.01 29.89
CA GLU A 448 79.16 -32.66 31.28
C GLU A 448 78.04 -33.17 32.17
N SER A 449 78.37 -33.88 33.25
CA SER A 449 77.36 -34.30 34.23
C SER A 449 77.78 -34.19 35.68
N SER A 450 79.01 -33.73 35.94
CA SER A 450 79.58 -33.57 37.28
C SER A 450 80.22 -32.18 37.43
N ASP A 451 80.09 -31.61 38.61
CA ASP A 451 80.62 -30.29 39.04
C ASP A 451 81.12 -30.48 40.48
N LEU A 452 82.35 -30.99 40.62
CA LEU A 452 82.87 -31.50 41.89
C LEU A 452 83.04 -30.40 42.93
N ASP A 453 83.48 -29.21 42.52
CA ASP A 453 83.69 -28.06 43.41
C ASP A 453 82.48 -27.09 43.46
N GLY A 454 81.54 -27.23 42.52
CA GLY A 454 80.30 -26.46 42.47
C GLY A 454 80.47 -25.05 41.90
N ASP A 455 81.50 -24.81 41.08
CA ASP A 455 81.78 -23.49 40.49
C ASP A 455 80.95 -23.20 39.24
N GLY A 456 80.27 -24.22 38.70
CA GLY A 456 79.41 -24.16 37.52
C GLY A 456 80.13 -24.45 36.19
N ILE A 457 81.38 -24.93 36.22
CA ILE A 457 82.11 -25.51 35.09
C ILE A 457 82.12 -27.04 35.27
N GLY A 458 81.77 -27.79 34.22
CA GLY A 458 81.75 -29.24 34.34
C GLY A 458 83.14 -29.85 34.45
N ASP A 459 83.25 -30.94 35.20
CA ASP A 459 84.49 -31.65 35.53
C ASP A 459 85.34 -32.06 34.31
N ASN A 460 84.73 -32.22 33.12
CA ASN A 460 85.47 -32.55 31.89
C ASN A 460 86.13 -31.32 31.25
N ALA A 461 85.55 -30.13 31.43
CA ALA A 461 86.08 -28.86 30.96
C ALA A 461 86.88 -28.09 32.02
N ASP A 462 86.68 -28.42 33.30
CA ASP A 462 87.33 -27.73 34.41
C ASP A 462 88.83 -28.05 34.50
N THR A 463 89.62 -27.00 34.71
CA THR A 463 91.07 -27.06 34.88
C THR A 463 91.52 -27.17 36.33
N ASP A 464 90.62 -27.02 37.31
CA ASP A 464 90.88 -27.08 38.75
C ASP A 464 89.67 -27.76 39.43
N ARG A 465 89.51 -29.07 39.18
CA ARG A 465 88.22 -29.78 39.33
C ARG A 465 87.71 -29.81 40.77
N ASP A 466 88.60 -29.85 41.75
CA ASP A 466 88.22 -29.84 43.17
C ASP A 466 88.29 -28.44 43.80
N GLY A 467 88.72 -27.42 43.05
CA GLY A 467 88.72 -26.03 43.47
C GLY A 467 89.69 -25.73 44.61
N ASP A 468 90.74 -26.54 44.80
CA ASP A 468 91.76 -26.34 45.84
C ASP A 468 92.75 -25.20 45.51
N GLY A 469 92.76 -24.77 44.24
CA GLY A 469 93.58 -23.69 43.70
C GLY A 469 94.82 -24.15 42.93
N VAL A 470 95.03 -25.47 42.79
CA VAL A 470 96.09 -26.10 41.99
C VAL A 470 95.47 -26.73 40.75
N LEU A 471 95.92 -26.29 39.57
CA LEU A 471 95.40 -26.82 38.31
C LEU A 471 95.59 -28.35 38.24
N ASN A 472 94.59 -29.07 37.72
CA ASN A 472 94.54 -30.52 37.52
C ASN A 472 95.82 -31.12 36.91
N GLU A 473 96.51 -30.39 36.03
CA GLU A 473 97.76 -30.83 35.38
C GLU A 473 98.99 -30.78 36.30
N ASN A 474 98.92 -30.01 37.38
CA ASN A 474 99.97 -29.82 38.39
C ASN A 474 99.57 -30.42 39.75
N ASP A 475 98.40 -31.04 39.84
CA ASP A 475 97.85 -31.64 41.04
C ASP A 475 98.06 -33.15 41.04
N ALA A 476 98.61 -33.69 42.14
CA ALA A 476 98.76 -35.13 42.33
C ALA A 476 97.42 -35.84 42.65
N PHE A 477 96.46 -35.13 43.23
CA PHE A 477 95.12 -35.58 43.60
C PHE A 477 94.05 -34.60 43.08
N PRO A 478 93.84 -34.49 41.75
CA PRO A 478 92.96 -33.50 41.10
C PRO A 478 91.44 -33.69 41.34
N ASN A 479 91.05 -34.47 42.36
CA ASN A 479 89.67 -34.71 42.77
C ASN A 479 89.52 -34.67 44.31
N ASP A 480 90.57 -34.31 45.05
CA ASP A 480 90.54 -34.21 46.51
C ASP A 480 90.95 -32.80 46.91
N PRO A 481 89.99 -31.94 47.30
CA PRO A 481 90.26 -30.54 47.63
C PRO A 481 91.14 -30.32 48.87
N ASN A 482 91.61 -31.40 49.51
CA ASN A 482 92.48 -31.36 50.68
C ASN A 482 93.91 -31.83 50.40
N GLU A 483 94.23 -32.30 49.19
CA GLU A 483 95.55 -32.85 48.85
C GLU A 483 95.97 -32.39 47.45
N SER A 484 97.16 -31.83 47.31
CA SER A 484 97.68 -31.42 45.99
C SER A 484 99.15 -31.75 45.72
N SER A 485 99.79 -32.47 46.65
CA SER A 485 101.21 -32.86 46.54
C SER A 485 101.41 -34.28 47.05
N ASP A 486 102.30 -35.02 46.38
CA ASP A 486 102.74 -36.38 46.71
C ASP A 486 104.26 -36.41 46.51
N LEU A 487 105.00 -36.01 47.54
CA LEU A 487 106.44 -35.74 47.41
C LEU A 487 107.27 -37.00 47.17
N ASP A 488 106.89 -38.13 47.76
CA ASP A 488 107.59 -39.41 47.61
C ASP A 488 106.95 -40.35 46.56
N GLY A 489 105.75 -40.04 46.10
CA GLY A 489 105.06 -40.76 45.02
C GLY A 489 104.39 -42.06 45.48
N ASP A 490 104.07 -42.20 46.77
CA ASP A 490 103.46 -43.41 47.32
C ASP A 490 101.94 -43.48 47.13
N GLY A 491 101.32 -42.37 46.69
CA GLY A 491 99.89 -42.23 46.43
C GLY A 491 99.06 -41.78 47.65
N ILE A 492 99.69 -41.35 48.73
CA ILE A 492 99.08 -40.65 49.87
C ILE A 492 99.49 -39.18 49.81
N GLY A 493 98.55 -38.25 49.91
CA GLY A 493 98.87 -36.83 49.82
C GLY A 493 99.67 -36.31 51.02
N ASP A 494 100.54 -35.34 50.77
CA ASP A 494 101.46 -34.72 51.73
C ASP A 494 100.80 -34.19 53.03
N ASN A 495 99.49 -33.89 53.01
CA ASN A 495 98.75 -33.43 54.20
C ASN A 495 98.28 -34.60 55.07
N ALA A 496 98.01 -35.77 54.48
CA ALA A 496 97.64 -37.00 55.18
C ALA A 496 98.83 -37.94 55.45
N ASP A 497 99.94 -37.77 54.74
CA ASP A 497 101.11 -38.64 54.84
C ASP A 497 101.93 -38.38 56.13
N THR A 498 102.34 -39.48 56.76
CA THR A 498 103.16 -39.49 57.98
C THR A 498 104.66 -39.54 57.71
N ASP A 499 105.11 -39.78 56.48
CA ASP A 499 106.52 -39.89 56.06
C ASP A 499 106.71 -39.23 54.68
N ARG A 500 106.57 -37.90 54.63
CA ARG A 500 106.26 -37.15 53.40
C ARG A 500 107.30 -37.32 52.29
N ASP A 501 108.57 -37.45 52.63
CA ASP A 501 109.65 -37.61 51.65
C ASP A 501 110.09 -39.08 51.48
N GLY A 502 109.47 -40.02 52.19
CA GLY A 502 109.70 -41.45 52.03
C GLY A 502 111.12 -41.91 52.38
N ASP A 503 111.86 -41.14 53.21
CA ASP A 503 113.21 -41.50 53.65
C ASP A 503 113.23 -42.61 54.72
N GLY A 504 112.06 -42.89 55.30
CA GLY A 504 111.82 -43.91 56.33
C GLY A 504 111.78 -43.35 57.76
N VAL A 505 111.81 -42.03 57.94
CA VAL A 505 111.69 -41.32 59.21
C VAL A 505 110.39 -40.53 59.23
N LEU A 506 109.48 -40.87 60.17
CA LEU A 506 108.20 -40.17 60.29
C LEU A 506 108.38 -38.64 60.42
N ASN A 507 107.53 -37.87 59.75
CA ASN A 507 107.50 -36.39 59.72
C ASN A 507 107.65 -35.73 61.11
N GLU A 508 107.10 -36.35 62.16
CA GLU A 508 107.18 -35.85 63.54
C GLU A 508 108.57 -35.98 64.20
N ASN A 509 109.40 -36.87 63.66
CA ASN A 509 110.75 -37.19 64.13
C ASN A 509 111.83 -36.75 63.12
N ASP A 510 111.43 -36.09 62.03
CA ASP A 510 112.31 -35.64 60.97
C ASP A 510 112.56 -34.12 61.09
N ALA A 511 113.84 -33.71 61.05
CA ALA A 511 114.22 -32.30 61.06
C ALA A 511 113.95 -31.60 59.70
N PHE A 512 113.95 -32.36 58.60
CA PHE A 512 113.69 -31.92 57.23
C PHE A 512 112.65 -32.82 56.55
N PRO A 513 111.37 -32.78 56.98
CA PRO A 513 110.27 -33.66 56.53
C PRO A 513 109.77 -33.37 55.09
N LYS A 514 110.67 -32.93 54.22
CA LYS A 514 110.48 -32.60 52.80
C LYS A 514 111.77 -32.86 52.00
N ASP A 515 112.83 -33.39 52.60
CA ASP A 515 114.09 -33.68 51.94
C ASP A 515 114.42 -35.16 52.12
N PRO A 516 114.22 -36.00 51.08
CA PRO A 516 114.45 -37.44 51.17
C PRO A 516 115.92 -37.83 51.44
N ASN A 517 116.83 -36.86 51.48
CA ASN A 517 118.25 -37.10 51.75
C ASN A 517 118.71 -36.54 53.10
N GLU A 518 117.85 -35.92 53.89
CA GLU A 518 118.20 -35.29 55.16
C GLU A 518 117.13 -35.55 56.21
N SER A 519 117.49 -36.18 57.32
CA SER A 519 116.55 -36.39 58.44
C SER A 519 117.08 -35.96 59.81
N SER A 520 118.24 -35.31 59.85
CA SER A 520 118.91 -34.91 61.10
C SER A 520 119.62 -33.56 60.98
N ASP A 521 119.48 -32.72 62.00
CA ASP A 521 120.18 -31.43 62.19
C ASP A 521 120.77 -31.43 63.61
N LEU A 522 122.03 -31.87 63.74
CA LEU A 522 122.61 -32.12 65.06
C LEU A 522 122.88 -30.83 65.85
N ASP A 523 123.24 -29.74 65.17
CA ASP A 523 123.63 -28.47 65.80
C ASP A 523 122.54 -27.39 65.76
N GLY A 524 121.46 -27.63 65.01
CA GLY A 524 120.22 -26.86 65.02
C GLY A 524 120.30 -25.57 64.20
N ASP A 525 121.20 -25.50 63.22
CA ASP A 525 121.42 -24.30 62.42
C ASP A 525 120.51 -24.21 61.17
N GLY A 526 119.78 -25.28 60.86
CA GLY A 526 118.85 -25.39 59.74
C GLY A 526 119.46 -25.96 58.45
N ILE A 527 120.67 -26.51 58.49
CA ILE A 527 121.30 -27.26 57.39
C ILE A 527 121.39 -28.74 57.81
N GLY A 528 120.98 -29.66 56.93
CA GLY A 528 120.99 -31.09 57.24
C GLY A 528 122.39 -31.69 57.35
N ASP A 529 122.53 -32.68 58.24
CA ASP A 529 123.79 -33.34 58.57
C ASP A 529 124.53 -33.94 57.35
N ASN A 530 123.84 -34.29 56.25
CA ASN A 530 124.48 -34.85 55.05
C ASN A 530 125.05 -33.78 54.10
N ALA A 531 124.51 -32.56 54.14
CA ALA A 531 124.93 -31.39 53.36
C ALA A 531 125.81 -30.41 54.17
N ASP A 532 125.79 -30.50 55.50
CA ASP A 532 126.54 -29.64 56.40
C ASP A 532 128.06 -29.92 56.34
N THR A 533 128.85 -28.84 56.23
CA THR A 533 130.31 -28.89 56.12
C THR A 533 131.05 -28.56 57.42
N ASP A 534 130.35 -28.10 58.47
CA ASP A 534 130.94 -27.76 59.77
C ASP A 534 130.46 -28.55 61.00
N ARG A 535 129.57 -29.54 60.83
CA ARG A 535 129.30 -30.72 61.69
C ARG A 535 129.81 -30.74 63.14
#